data_AF-A0A1I8A2Z9-F1
#
_entry.id   AF-A0A1I8A2Z9-F1
#
_cell.length_a   1.000
_cell.length_b   1.000
_cell.length_c   1.000
_cell.angle_alpha   90.00
_cell.angle_beta   90.00
_cell.angle_gamma   90.00
#
_symmetry.space_group_name_H-M   'P 1'
#
loop_
_entity.id
_entity.type
_entity.pdbx_description
1 polymer ?
#
loop_
_entity_poly.entity_id
_entity_poly.type
_entity_poly.pdbx_seq_one_letter_code
_entity_poly.pdbx_strand_id
1 'polypeptide(L)'
;MTLLTLSLVALCYSSVLSLSIPQEKDAKQFLEMLPEDIQNFYKSLTDDDVKALNAMDSEVEGKDEDEAQALMEKEHPELAKKLDIMISGLTAKIDSLSAEPKKFMTEVFDKLIPNNGVDEAEYQRGIDQVLNDADRLSQSAVDEILKVFPTLKTAFKD
;
A
#
# COMPACT_ATOMS: atom_id res chain seq x y z
N MET A 1 -1.45 5.85 14.35
CA MET A 1 -0.68 5.19 13.29
C MET A 1 -0.95 3.69 13.43
N THR A 2 -2.22 3.31 13.27
CA THR A 2 -2.72 1.95 13.57
C THR A 2 -3.40 1.40 12.33
N LEU A 3 -4.45 2.05 11.81
CA LEU A 3 -5.20 1.66 10.58
C LEU A 3 -4.41 1.37 9.28
N LEU A 4 -3.13 1.73 9.19
CA LEU A 4 -2.30 1.55 7.99
C LEU A 4 -1.51 0.24 7.98
N THR A 5 -1.25 -0.38 9.14
CA THR A 5 -0.39 -1.57 9.24
C THR A 5 -1.09 -2.84 8.81
N LEU A 6 -2.33 -3.08 9.24
CA LEU A 6 -3.07 -4.30 8.85
C LEU A 6 -3.61 -4.25 7.42
N SER A 7 -4.12 -3.08 6.99
CA SER A 7 -4.71 -2.88 5.67
C SER A 7 -3.66 -3.02 4.56
N LEU A 8 -2.41 -2.64 4.82
CA LEU A 8 -1.31 -2.77 3.87
C LEU A 8 -0.76 -4.21 3.82
N VAL A 9 -0.85 -4.94 4.93
CA VAL A 9 -0.67 -6.40 4.93
C VAL A 9 -1.74 -7.04 4.05
N ALA A 10 -3.02 -6.63 4.13
CA ALA A 10 -4.14 -7.08 3.28
C ALA A 10 -3.88 -6.94 1.76
N LEU A 11 -3.23 -5.84 1.36
CA LEU A 11 -2.80 -5.59 -0.03
C LEU A 11 -1.65 -6.50 -0.50
N CYS A 12 -0.83 -6.98 0.43
CA CYS A 12 0.21 -7.95 0.12
C CYS A 12 -0.36 -9.35 -0.16
N TYR A 13 -1.59 -9.68 0.27
CA TYR A 13 -2.17 -11.01 0.00
C TYR A 13 -2.73 -11.15 -1.41
N SER A 14 -3.48 -10.16 -1.92
CA SER A 14 -4.03 -10.22 -3.28
C SER A 14 -2.92 -10.12 -4.35
N SER A 15 -1.83 -9.46 -3.98
CA SER A 15 -0.62 -9.37 -4.79
C SER A 15 0.26 -10.60 -4.62
N VAL A 16 0.27 -11.35 -3.50
CA VAL A 16 1.08 -12.59 -3.41
C VAL A 16 0.34 -13.81 -3.99
N LEU A 17 -0.99 -13.84 -3.95
CA LEU A 17 -1.80 -14.91 -4.55
C LEU A 17 -1.96 -14.77 -6.08
N SER A 18 -1.79 -13.57 -6.63
CA SER A 18 -1.73 -13.33 -8.10
C SER A 18 -0.33 -12.99 -8.64
N LEU A 19 0.57 -12.45 -7.80
CA LEU A 19 1.99 -12.27 -8.09
C LEU A 19 2.76 -13.33 -7.29
N SER A 20 2.95 -14.48 -7.91
CA SER A 20 4.27 -15.13 -7.76
C SER A 20 5.30 -14.02 -8.01
N ILE A 21 6.09 -13.64 -6.98
CA ILE A 21 7.14 -12.61 -7.00
C ILE A 21 7.49 -12.22 -8.44
N PRO A 22 7.15 -11.01 -8.93
CA PRO A 22 6.80 -10.74 -10.33
C PRO A 22 7.76 -11.39 -11.34
N GLN A 23 7.42 -12.63 -11.75
CA GLN A 23 8.07 -13.32 -12.88
C GLN A 23 7.28 -13.04 -14.17
N GLU A 24 5.98 -12.70 -14.06
CA GLU A 24 5.14 -12.36 -15.21
C GLU A 24 5.21 -10.87 -15.57
N LYS A 25 5.10 -10.57 -16.86
CA LYS A 25 5.32 -9.24 -17.43
C LYS A 25 4.36 -8.18 -16.86
N ASP A 26 3.10 -8.54 -16.64
CA ASP A 26 2.04 -7.63 -16.21
C ASP A 26 2.17 -7.30 -14.71
N ALA A 27 2.58 -8.29 -13.91
CA ALA A 27 2.93 -8.16 -12.51
C ALA A 27 4.07 -7.15 -12.28
N LYS A 28 5.08 -7.19 -13.14
CA LYS A 28 6.22 -6.27 -13.09
C LYS A 28 5.83 -4.83 -13.43
N GLN A 29 4.98 -4.66 -14.45
CA GLN A 29 4.49 -3.34 -14.83
C GLN A 29 3.65 -2.71 -13.72
N PHE A 30 2.80 -3.50 -13.06
CA PHE A 30 2.06 -3.03 -11.89
C PHE A 30 2.98 -2.57 -10.76
N LEU A 31 3.99 -3.38 -10.40
CA LEU A 31 4.95 -3.03 -9.35
C LEU A 31 5.70 -1.73 -9.67
N GLU A 32 6.10 -1.52 -10.93
CA GLU A 32 6.81 -0.31 -11.37
C GLU A 32 5.97 0.98 -11.24
N MET A 33 4.64 0.87 -11.18
CA MET A 33 3.73 2.00 -10.99
C MET A 33 3.49 2.37 -9.51
N LEU A 34 3.90 1.52 -8.57
CA LEU A 34 3.72 1.79 -7.14
C LEU A 34 4.76 2.79 -6.60
N PRO A 35 4.49 3.51 -5.50
CA PRO A 35 5.48 4.27 -4.76
C PRO A 35 6.74 3.45 -4.43
N GLU A 36 7.91 4.09 -4.47
CA GLU A 36 9.20 3.41 -4.29
C GLU A 36 9.30 2.65 -2.95
N ASP A 37 8.71 3.16 -1.88
CA ASP A 37 8.69 2.50 -0.57
C ASP A 37 7.98 1.14 -0.65
N ILE A 38 6.89 1.06 -1.40
CA ILE A 38 6.15 -0.18 -1.65
C ILE A 38 6.97 -1.11 -2.55
N GLN A 39 7.61 -0.58 -3.59
CA GLN A 39 8.50 -1.38 -4.44
C GLN A 39 9.65 -2.01 -3.64
N ASN A 40 10.27 -1.23 -2.75
CA ASN A 40 11.37 -1.67 -1.92
C ASN A 40 10.92 -2.71 -0.91
N PHE A 41 9.71 -2.56 -0.35
CA PHE A 41 9.09 -3.59 0.49
C PHE A 41 9.00 -4.92 -0.26
N TYR A 42 8.33 -4.95 -1.43
CA TYR A 42 8.20 -6.19 -2.23
C TYR A 42 9.56 -6.79 -2.60
N LYS A 43 10.55 -5.97 -2.98
CA LYS A 43 11.91 -6.44 -3.29
C LYS A 43 12.66 -6.99 -2.08
N SER A 44 12.26 -6.60 -0.86
CA SER A 44 12.88 -7.06 0.38
C SER A 44 12.27 -8.35 0.94
N LEU A 45 11.13 -8.80 0.40
CA LEU A 45 10.46 -10.00 0.85
C LEU A 45 11.26 -11.25 0.46
N THR A 46 11.43 -12.14 1.43
CA THR A 46 11.94 -13.49 1.23
C THR A 46 10.79 -14.47 1.05
N ASP A 47 11.09 -15.71 0.62
CA ASP A 47 10.08 -16.77 0.53
C ASP A 47 9.39 -17.05 1.88
N ASP A 48 10.10 -16.88 3.00
CA ASP A 48 9.53 -17.09 4.33
C ASP A 48 8.66 -15.92 4.77
N ASP A 49 9.02 -14.68 4.39
CA ASP A 49 8.13 -13.52 4.58
C ASP A 49 6.84 -13.69 3.77
N VAL A 50 6.94 -14.20 2.55
CA VAL A 50 5.80 -14.49 1.68
C VAL A 50 4.90 -15.56 2.29
N LYS A 51 5.47 -16.63 2.85
CA LYS A 51 4.68 -17.65 3.57
C LYS A 51 4.03 -17.09 4.82
N ALA A 52 4.76 -16.27 5.59
CA ALA A 52 4.24 -15.62 6.79
C ALA A 52 3.06 -14.72 6.44
N LEU A 53 3.20 -13.85 5.42
CA LEU A 53 2.10 -13.07 4.90
C LEU A 53 0.92 -13.97 4.52
N ASN A 54 1.12 -15.03 3.74
CA ASN A 54 0.02 -15.93 3.35
C ASN A 54 -0.67 -16.65 4.52
N ALA A 55 0.05 -17.00 5.58
CA ALA A 55 -0.51 -17.69 6.74
C ALA A 55 -1.30 -16.73 7.65
N MET A 56 -0.90 -15.46 7.67
CA MET A 56 -1.35 -14.46 8.63
C MET A 56 -2.87 -14.26 8.63
N ASP A 57 -3.55 -14.36 7.48
CA ASP A 57 -5.02 -14.21 7.39
C ASP A 57 -5.76 -15.18 8.33
N SER A 58 -5.31 -16.44 8.38
CA SER A 58 -5.86 -17.45 9.29
C SER A 58 -5.40 -17.27 10.74
N GLU A 59 -4.21 -16.69 10.95
CA GLU A 59 -3.66 -16.49 12.30
C GLU A 59 -4.27 -15.27 13.00
N VAL A 60 -4.74 -14.28 12.22
CA VAL A 60 -5.40 -13.06 12.71
C VAL A 60 -6.92 -13.12 12.66
N GLU A 61 -7.50 -14.25 12.21
CA GLU A 61 -8.95 -14.43 12.18
C GLU A 61 -9.56 -14.21 13.57
N GLY A 62 -10.52 -13.28 13.65
CA GLY A 62 -11.20 -12.92 14.90
C GLY A 62 -10.37 -12.10 15.89
N LYS A 63 -9.15 -11.68 15.51
CA LYS A 63 -8.34 -10.73 16.27
C LYS A 63 -8.68 -9.30 15.87
N ASP A 64 -8.53 -8.39 16.82
CA ASP A 64 -8.50 -6.97 16.49
C ASP A 64 -7.14 -6.53 15.93
N GLU A 65 -7.06 -5.27 15.50
CA GLU A 65 -5.86 -4.69 14.88
C GLU A 65 -4.63 -4.72 15.81
N ASP A 66 -4.81 -4.40 17.09
CA ASP A 66 -3.72 -4.37 18.06
C ASP A 66 -3.21 -5.80 18.34
N GLU A 67 -4.13 -6.77 18.43
CA GLU A 67 -3.81 -8.19 18.61
C GLU A 67 -3.08 -8.78 17.39
N ALA A 68 -3.53 -8.44 16.18
CA ALA A 68 -2.91 -8.88 14.95
C ALA A 68 -1.51 -8.28 14.74
N GLN A 69 -1.34 -6.99 15.06
CA GLN A 69 -0.03 -6.35 15.05
C GLN A 69 0.93 -7.00 16.06
N ALA A 70 0.49 -7.21 17.30
CA ALA A 70 1.30 -7.85 18.33
C ALA A 70 1.70 -9.28 17.94
N LEU A 71 0.83 -10.01 17.25
CA LEU A 71 1.14 -11.34 16.72
C LEU A 71 2.23 -11.27 15.64
N MET A 72 2.08 -10.37 14.66
CA MET A 72 3.08 -10.16 13.61
C MET A 72 4.45 -9.79 14.17
N GLU A 73 4.50 -8.86 15.14
CA GLU A 73 5.76 -8.45 15.79
C GLU A 73 6.42 -9.60 16.56
N LYS A 74 5.61 -10.49 17.15
CA LYS A 74 6.10 -11.62 17.95
C LYS A 74 6.59 -12.78 17.08
N GLU A 75 5.80 -13.20 16.10
CA GLU A 75 6.06 -14.39 15.30
C GLU A 75 6.92 -14.08 14.05
N HIS A 76 6.83 -12.85 13.53
CA HIS A 76 7.51 -12.41 12.31
C HIS A 76 8.20 -11.03 12.46
N PRO A 77 9.12 -10.85 13.43
CA PRO A 77 9.70 -9.55 13.77
C PRO A 77 10.41 -8.85 12.60
N GLU A 78 11.07 -9.60 11.71
CA GLU A 78 11.73 -9.02 10.53
C GLU A 78 10.72 -8.54 9.47
N LEU A 79 9.61 -9.26 9.29
CA LEU A 79 8.53 -8.83 8.41
C LEU A 79 7.82 -7.60 8.98
N ALA A 80 7.53 -7.59 10.28
CA ALA A 80 6.97 -6.43 10.99
C ALA A 80 7.85 -5.18 10.79
N LYS A 81 9.17 -5.33 10.92
CA LYS A 81 10.14 -4.24 10.68
C LYS A 81 10.13 -3.75 9.24
N LYS A 82 10.03 -4.64 8.24
CA LYS A 82 9.94 -4.25 6.82
C LYS A 82 8.66 -3.46 6.55
N LEU A 83 7.53 -3.88 7.13
CA LEU A 83 6.24 -3.17 7.05
C LEU A 83 6.34 -1.78 7.68
N ASP A 84 6.93 -1.67 8.88
CA ASP A 84 7.12 -0.39 9.57
C ASP A 84 7.97 0.59 8.76
N ILE A 85 9.08 0.12 8.16
CA ILE A 85 9.93 0.93 7.27
C ILE A 85 9.12 1.47 6.09
N MET A 86 8.33 0.62 5.42
CA MET A 86 7.50 1.02 4.30
C MET A 86 6.45 2.07 4.72
N ILE A 87 5.70 1.80 5.78
CA ILE A 87 4.60 2.66 6.25
C ILE A 87 5.13 4.01 6.75
N SER A 88 6.20 3.99 7.53
CA SER A 88 6.84 5.21 8.03
C SER A 88 7.40 6.05 6.88
N GLY A 89 8.01 5.41 5.87
CA GLY A 89 8.50 6.11 4.68
C GLY A 89 7.40 6.80 3.88
N LEU A 90 6.29 6.09 3.63
CA LEU A 90 5.11 6.63 2.96
C LEU A 90 4.48 7.77 3.75
N THR A 91 4.25 7.56 5.05
CA THR A 91 3.64 8.55 5.95
C THR A 91 4.48 9.83 5.99
N ALA A 92 5.80 9.71 6.14
CA ALA A 92 6.70 10.87 6.14
C ALA A 92 6.65 11.65 4.82
N LYS A 93 6.58 10.96 3.68
CA LYS A 93 6.42 11.59 2.36
C LYS A 93 5.09 12.33 2.25
N ILE A 94 3.98 11.70 2.64
CA ILE A 94 2.66 12.34 2.66
C ILE A 94 2.64 13.55 3.58
N ASP A 95 3.22 13.42 4.78
CA ASP A 95 3.28 14.50 5.76
C ASP A 95 4.10 15.71 5.31
N SER A 96 5.04 15.50 4.38
CA SER A 96 5.85 16.57 3.79
C SER A 96 5.12 17.41 2.74
N LEU A 97 3.97 16.94 2.24
CA LEU A 97 3.19 17.63 1.21
C LEU A 97 2.42 18.82 1.80
N SER A 98 2.14 19.82 0.95
CA SER A 98 1.21 20.90 1.24
C SER A 98 -0.24 20.40 1.37
N ALA A 99 -1.14 21.22 1.90
CA ALA A 99 -2.46 20.77 2.39
C ALA A 99 -3.33 20.04 1.36
N GLU A 100 -3.41 20.55 0.12
CA GLU A 100 -4.19 19.94 -0.97
C GLU A 100 -3.61 18.57 -1.39
N PRO A 101 -2.35 18.46 -1.83
CA PRO A 101 -1.77 17.18 -2.23
C PRO A 101 -1.66 16.19 -1.06
N LYS A 102 -1.42 16.66 0.17
CA LYS A 102 -1.44 15.83 1.37
C LYS A 102 -2.80 15.18 1.55
N LYS A 103 -3.88 15.97 1.54
CA LYS A 103 -5.25 15.48 1.70
C LYS A 103 -5.56 14.41 0.64
N PHE A 104 -5.26 14.70 -0.63
CA PHE A 104 -5.48 13.75 -1.71
C PHE A 104 -4.72 12.44 -1.48
N MET A 105 -3.42 12.51 -1.20
CA MET A 105 -2.63 11.30 -0.97
C MET A 105 -3.14 10.51 0.24
N THR A 106 -3.49 11.16 1.36
CA THR A 106 -4.13 10.46 2.49
C THR A 106 -5.38 9.71 2.06
N GLU A 107 -6.26 10.34 1.28
CA GLU A 107 -7.48 9.67 0.79
C GLU A 107 -7.19 8.52 -0.18
N VAL A 108 -6.13 8.60 -1.01
CA VAL A 108 -5.70 7.49 -1.85
C VAL A 108 -5.34 6.27 -1.00
N PHE A 109 -4.55 6.48 0.06
CA PHE A 109 -4.17 5.40 0.97
C PHE A 109 -5.40 4.86 1.71
N ASP A 110 -6.30 5.70 2.21
CA ASP A 110 -7.51 5.24 2.91
C ASP A 110 -8.47 4.47 2.00
N LYS A 111 -8.61 4.86 0.72
CA LYS A 111 -9.55 4.24 -0.24
C LYS A 111 -9.01 2.97 -0.89
N LEU A 112 -7.71 2.93 -1.20
CA LEU A 112 -7.10 1.81 -1.93
C LEU A 112 -6.51 0.75 -1.01
N ILE A 113 -6.43 1.02 0.29
CA ILE A 113 -5.94 0.10 1.30
C ILE A 113 -7.10 -0.20 2.26
N PRO A 114 -8.05 -1.06 1.87
CA PRO A 114 -9.24 -1.30 2.67
C PRO A 114 -8.90 -2.03 3.98
N ASN A 115 -9.61 -1.65 5.05
CA ASN A 115 -9.38 -2.18 6.39
C ASN A 115 -9.76 -3.67 6.58
N ASN A 116 -10.59 -4.24 5.70
CA ASN A 116 -11.27 -5.53 5.93
C ASN A 116 -11.28 -6.47 4.72
N GLY A 117 -10.14 -6.60 4.02
CA GLY A 117 -10.04 -7.43 2.82
C GLY A 117 -10.55 -6.73 1.56
N VAL A 118 -10.35 -7.39 0.41
CA VAL A 118 -10.60 -6.80 -0.91
C VAL A 118 -11.94 -7.29 -1.44
N ASP A 119 -13.03 -6.59 -1.12
CA ASP A 119 -14.21 -6.66 -2.00
C ASP A 119 -13.81 -5.98 -3.31
N GLU A 120 -13.77 -6.75 -4.40
CA GLU A 120 -13.30 -6.29 -5.70
C GLU A 120 -14.11 -5.08 -6.21
N ALA A 121 -15.41 -5.03 -5.91
CA ALA A 121 -16.27 -3.92 -6.31
C ALA A 121 -16.04 -2.67 -5.46
N GLU A 122 -15.73 -2.81 -4.16
CA GLU A 122 -15.30 -1.69 -3.31
C GLU A 122 -13.93 -1.17 -3.72
N TYR A 123 -13.00 -2.05 -4.05
CA TYR A 123 -11.67 -1.68 -4.54
C TYR A 123 -11.76 -0.91 -5.86
N GLN A 124 -12.52 -1.41 -6.83
CA GLN A 124 -12.73 -0.71 -8.10
C GLN A 124 -13.41 0.65 -7.90
N ARG A 125 -14.39 0.74 -6.99
CA ARG A 125 -15.02 2.01 -6.64
C ARG A 125 -14.02 2.98 -6.01
N GLY A 126 -13.11 2.48 -5.18
CA GLY A 126 -12.01 3.25 -4.60
C GLY A 126 -11.10 3.83 -5.68
N ILE A 127 -10.72 3.02 -6.68
CA ILE A 127 -9.95 3.48 -7.86
C ILE A 127 -10.70 4.58 -8.61
N ASP A 128 -11.97 4.34 -8.95
CA ASP A 128 -12.78 5.31 -9.70
C ASP A 128 -12.90 6.65 -8.95
N GLN A 129 -13.04 6.62 -7.62
CA GLN A 129 -13.07 7.82 -6.79
C GLN A 129 -11.72 8.54 -6.78
N VAL A 130 -10.62 7.81 -6.62
CA VAL A 130 -9.28 8.38 -6.66
C VAL A 130 -9.00 9.08 -7.99
N LEU A 131 -9.38 8.47 -9.11
CA LEU A 131 -9.21 9.07 -10.45
C LEU A 131 -10.05 10.36 -10.58
N ASN A 132 -11.32 10.33 -10.16
CA ASN A 132 -12.18 11.51 -10.17
C ASN A 132 -11.66 12.65 -9.27
N ASP A 133 -11.05 12.31 -8.13
CA ASP A 133 -10.48 13.31 -7.21
C ASP A 133 -9.15 13.86 -7.77
N ALA A 134 -8.38 13.05 -8.49
CA ALA A 134 -7.15 13.48 -9.17
C ALA A 134 -7.41 14.54 -10.23
N ASP A 135 -8.49 14.39 -11.02
CA ASP A 135 -8.93 15.37 -12.05
C ASP A 135 -9.28 16.74 -11.48
N ARG A 136 -9.52 16.82 -10.16
CA ARG A 136 -9.90 18.07 -9.46
C ARG A 136 -8.72 18.78 -8.82
N LEU A 137 -7.52 18.18 -8.85
CA LEU A 137 -6.34 18.78 -8.26
C LEU A 137 -5.85 19.98 -9.06
N SER A 138 -5.33 20.97 -8.35
CA SER A 138 -4.54 22.01 -8.99
C SER A 138 -3.29 21.43 -9.65
N GLN A 139 -2.83 22.03 -10.76
CA GLN A 139 -1.57 21.61 -11.39
C GLN A 139 -0.39 21.69 -10.41
N SER A 140 -0.39 22.67 -9.51
CA SER A 140 0.62 22.77 -8.45
C SER A 140 0.58 21.58 -7.49
N ALA A 141 -0.60 21.08 -7.14
CA ALA A 141 -0.72 19.89 -6.30
C ALA A 141 -0.22 18.64 -7.03
N VAL A 142 -0.57 18.47 -8.31
CA VAL A 142 -0.05 17.36 -9.15
C VAL A 142 1.47 17.43 -9.25
N ASP A 143 2.05 18.59 -9.53
CA ASP A 143 3.50 18.77 -9.66
C ASP A 143 4.23 18.45 -8.33
N GLU A 144 3.65 18.83 -7.20
CA GLU A 144 4.19 18.52 -5.87
C GLU A 144 4.13 17.02 -5.57
N ILE A 145 2.99 16.36 -5.85
CA ILE A 145 2.83 14.92 -5.70
C ILE A 145 3.87 14.20 -6.54
N LEU A 146 4.03 14.56 -7.82
CA LEU A 146 5.00 13.91 -8.73
C LEU A 146 6.45 14.18 -8.35
N LYS A 147 6.73 15.26 -7.60
CA LYS A 147 8.06 15.51 -7.04
C LYS A 147 8.37 14.56 -5.88
N VAL A 148 7.39 14.26 -5.03
CA VAL A 148 7.55 13.38 -3.86
C VAL A 148 7.38 11.90 -4.22
N PHE A 149 6.50 11.60 -5.17
CA PHE A 149 6.15 10.27 -5.67
C PHE A 149 6.31 10.18 -7.20
N PRO A 150 7.56 10.17 -7.74
CA PRO A 150 7.78 10.24 -9.18
C PRO A 150 7.21 9.06 -9.99
N THR A 151 7.03 7.90 -9.34
CA THR A 151 6.49 6.69 -9.98
C THR A 151 5.02 6.81 -10.33
N LEU A 152 4.27 7.71 -9.66
CA LEU A 152 2.87 7.97 -9.96
C LEU A 152 2.65 8.77 -11.25
N LYS A 153 3.73 9.20 -11.92
CA LYS A 153 3.64 9.96 -13.17
C LYS A 153 2.80 9.28 -14.24
N THR A 154 2.79 7.94 -14.29
CA THR A 154 1.96 7.20 -15.24
C THR A 154 0.48 7.29 -14.88
N ALA A 155 0.13 7.30 -13.59
CA ALA A 155 -1.26 7.39 -13.12
C ALA A 155 -1.88 8.78 -13.31
N PHE A 156 -1.08 9.85 -13.41
CA PHE A 156 -1.55 11.23 -13.60
C PHE A 156 -1.47 11.72 -15.06
N LYS A 157 -1.05 10.88 -16.02
CA LYS A 157 -0.77 11.30 -17.41
C LYS A 157 -1.66 10.67 -18.48
N ASP A 158 -2.71 9.96 -18.09
CA ASP A 158 -3.75 9.51 -19.01
C ASP A 158 -4.91 10.51 -19.08
#